data_AF-A0A6S7H0X0-F1
#
_entry.id   AF-A0A6S7H0X0-F1
#
_cell.length_a   1.000
_cell.length_b   1.000
_cell.length_c   1.000
_cell.angle_alpha   90.00
_cell.angle_beta   90.00
_cell.angle_gamma   90.00
#
_symmetry.space_group_name_H-M   'P 1'
#
loop_
_entity.id
_entity.type
_entity.pdbx_description
1 polymer ?
#
loop_
_entity_poly.entity_id
_entity_poly.type
_entity_poly.pdbx_seq_one_letter_code
_entity_poly.pdbx_strand_id
1 'polypeptide(L)'
;MDQVQELSDALPMPKLPSFHVEINQCGYSTVRQQLVKQAVEEFLYDVIQTIHGDTCFTEFTDEFLKEHVKSVSVVSDTDYFSKYGQVVQLSNTSLQFHIYQLHDGGPGSEELEDDISAANHWLLPADEFHGLWESLLFDSDVKHQ
;
A
#
# COMPACT_ATOMS: atom_id res chain seq x y z
N MET A 1 -35.88 28.81 -12.84
CA MET A 1 -34.74 27.98 -13.27
C MET A 1 -33.67 27.90 -12.19
N ASP A 2 -33.62 28.85 -11.24
CA ASP A 2 -32.63 28.90 -10.15
C ASP A 2 -32.74 27.79 -9.10
N GLN A 3 -33.93 27.23 -8.85
CA GLN A 3 -34.10 26.19 -7.82
C GLN A 3 -33.48 24.84 -8.19
N VAL A 4 -33.21 24.57 -9.48
CA VAL A 4 -32.58 23.31 -9.92
C VAL A 4 -31.06 23.36 -9.71
N GLN A 5 -30.49 24.56 -9.68
CA GLN A 5 -29.05 24.79 -9.52
C GLN A 5 -28.63 24.69 -8.04
N GLU A 6 -29.48 25.14 -7.11
CA GLU A 6 -29.23 24.96 -5.67
C GLU A 6 -29.30 23.50 -5.21
N LEU A 7 -30.01 22.63 -5.94
CA LEU A 7 -30.12 21.21 -5.62
C LEU A 7 -28.89 20.38 -6.03
N SER A 8 -28.11 20.84 -7.02
CA SER A 8 -26.83 20.20 -7.37
C SER A 8 -25.72 20.49 -6.36
N ASP A 9 -25.77 21.64 -5.70
CA ASP A 9 -24.79 22.04 -4.66
C ASP A 9 -25.06 21.40 -3.29
N ALA A 10 -26.24 20.78 -3.11
CA ALA A 10 -26.63 20.05 -1.90
C ALA A 10 -26.26 18.56 -1.93
N LEU A 11 -25.76 18.05 -3.06
CA LEU A 11 -25.25 16.69 -3.14
C LEU A 11 -23.84 16.66 -2.53
N PRO A 12 -23.55 15.77 -1.57
CA PRO A 12 -22.18 15.59 -1.11
C PRO A 12 -21.31 15.31 -2.33
N MET A 13 -20.19 16.06 -2.46
CA MET A 13 -19.25 15.84 -3.55
C MET A 13 -18.97 14.34 -3.67
N PRO A 14 -19.03 13.76 -4.88
CA PRO A 14 -18.77 12.34 -5.04
C PRO A 14 -17.39 12.05 -4.45
N LYS A 15 -17.37 11.26 -3.37
CA LYS A 15 -16.14 10.87 -2.70
C LYS A 15 -15.28 10.12 -3.70
N LEU A 16 -14.09 10.65 -3.99
CA LEU A 16 -13.14 9.95 -4.86
C LEU A 16 -12.84 8.57 -4.26
N PRO A 17 -12.67 7.55 -5.11
CA PRO A 17 -12.26 6.24 -4.63
C PRO A 17 -10.88 6.35 -3.95
N SER A 18 -10.76 5.72 -2.79
CA SER A 18 -9.53 5.71 -1.99
C SER A 18 -8.74 4.46 -2.31
N PHE A 19 -7.44 4.62 -2.56
CA PHE A 19 -6.51 3.51 -2.77
C PHE A 19 -5.34 3.66 -1.81
N HIS A 20 -4.77 2.53 -1.43
CA HIS A 20 -3.62 2.47 -0.56
C HIS A 20 -2.38 2.17 -1.39
N VAL A 21 -1.32 2.91 -1.13
CA VAL A 21 -0.02 2.79 -1.79
C VAL A 21 0.97 2.32 -0.74
N GLU A 22 1.40 1.08 -0.88
CA GLU A 22 2.35 0.43 0.01
C GLU A 22 3.75 0.53 -0.61
N ILE A 23 4.69 1.14 0.11
CA ILE A 23 6.04 1.39 -0.35
C ILE A 23 7.01 0.61 0.54
N ASN A 24 7.62 -0.43 -0.02
CA ASN A 24 8.66 -1.20 0.62
C ASN A 24 10.01 -0.52 0.38
N GLN A 25 10.50 0.22 1.37
CA GLN A 25 11.80 0.87 1.32
C GLN A 25 12.92 -0.16 1.59
N CYS A 26 14.04 -0.02 0.87
CA CYS A 26 15.23 -0.84 1.09
C CYS A 26 15.69 -0.75 2.56
N GLY A 27 16.00 -1.89 3.19
CA GLY A 27 16.39 -1.93 4.61
C GLY A 27 17.69 -1.19 4.94
N TYR A 28 18.57 -0.99 3.95
CA TYR A 28 19.79 -0.19 4.08
C TYR A 28 19.57 1.30 3.80
N SER A 29 18.41 1.70 3.26
CA SER A 29 18.12 3.09 2.94
C SER A 29 17.89 3.89 4.22
N THR A 30 18.61 4.99 4.37
CA THR A 30 18.43 5.95 5.47
C THR A 30 17.68 7.21 5.04
N VAL A 31 17.04 7.16 3.86
CA VAL A 31 16.33 8.29 3.28
C VAL A 31 15.05 8.57 4.06
N ARG A 32 14.74 9.85 4.23
CA ARG A 32 13.52 10.29 4.92
C ARG A 32 12.28 9.88 4.13
N GLN A 33 11.29 9.35 4.82
CA GLN A 33 10.01 8.93 4.24
C GLN A 33 9.33 10.02 3.41
N GLN A 34 9.47 11.30 3.76
CA GLN A 34 8.91 12.40 2.98
C GLN A 34 9.46 12.48 1.56
N LEU A 35 10.77 12.22 1.37
CA LEU A 35 11.41 12.25 0.05
C LEU A 35 11.02 11.02 -0.77
N VAL A 36 10.96 9.85 -0.12
CA VAL A 36 10.47 8.62 -0.75
C VAL A 36 9.03 8.80 -1.20
N LYS A 37 8.17 9.36 -0.34
CA LYS A 37 6.77 9.66 -0.68
C LYS A 37 6.68 10.55 -1.91
N GLN A 38 7.40 11.67 -1.93
CA GLN A 38 7.36 12.62 -3.04
C GLN A 38 7.81 11.97 -4.35
N ALA A 39 8.91 11.22 -4.34
CA ALA A 39 9.41 10.53 -5.53
C ALA A 39 8.41 9.47 -6.05
N VAL A 40 7.74 8.75 -5.15
CA VAL A 40 6.70 7.78 -5.52
C VAL A 40 5.44 8.48 -6.03
N GLU A 41 5.04 9.61 -5.44
CA GLU A 41 3.94 10.44 -5.95
C GLU A 41 4.22 10.90 -7.39
N GLU A 42 5.41 11.44 -7.66
CA GLU A 42 5.84 11.85 -9.00
C GLU A 42 5.84 10.65 -9.97
N PHE A 43 6.38 9.50 -9.56
CA PHE A 43 6.34 8.27 -10.36
C PHE A 43 4.90 7.84 -10.72
N LEU A 44 3.99 7.85 -9.75
CA LEU A 44 2.61 7.43 -9.96
C LEU A 44 1.84 8.42 -10.85
N TYR A 45 1.96 9.73 -10.59
CA TYR A 45 1.19 10.75 -11.31
C TYR A 45 1.77 11.12 -12.68
N ASP A 46 3.09 11.11 -12.85
CA ASP A 46 3.72 11.59 -14.08
C ASP A 46 4.05 10.43 -15.04
N VAL A 47 4.47 9.27 -14.51
CA VAL A 47 4.94 8.14 -15.32
C VAL A 47 3.85 7.09 -15.53
N ILE A 48 3.24 6.61 -14.45
CA ILE A 48 2.25 5.50 -14.52
C ILE A 48 0.89 6.01 -14.99
N GLN A 49 0.34 7.04 -14.34
CA GLN A 49 -0.95 7.69 -14.59
C GLN A 49 -2.20 6.81 -14.45
N THR A 50 -2.14 5.55 -14.87
CA THR A 50 -3.24 4.59 -14.91
C THR A 50 -2.76 3.23 -14.43
N ILE A 51 -3.59 2.55 -13.62
CA ILE A 51 -3.33 1.20 -13.12
C ILE A 51 -4.44 0.23 -13.53
N HIS A 52 -4.11 -1.06 -13.50
CA HIS A 52 -5.00 -2.15 -13.85
C HIS A 52 -5.12 -3.13 -12.69
N GLY A 53 -6.24 -3.10 -11.96
CA GLY A 53 -6.37 -3.88 -10.73
C GLY A 53 -5.34 -3.49 -9.69
N ASP A 54 -5.19 -4.34 -8.68
CA ASP A 54 -4.06 -4.26 -7.76
C ASP A 54 -2.76 -4.47 -8.55
N THR A 55 -1.84 -3.52 -8.45
CA THR A 55 -0.60 -3.51 -9.24
C THR A 55 0.60 -3.34 -8.33
N CYS A 56 1.67 -4.09 -8.59
CA CYS A 56 2.94 -3.97 -7.89
C CYS A 56 4.06 -3.63 -8.88
N PHE A 57 4.83 -2.59 -8.55
CA PHE A 57 5.98 -2.11 -9.30
C PHE A 57 7.26 -2.46 -8.53
N THR A 58 8.17 -3.17 -9.19
CA THR A 58 9.48 -3.56 -8.65
C THR A 58 10.65 -3.02 -9.48
N GLU A 59 10.35 -2.46 -10.65
CA GLU A 59 11.33 -1.87 -11.56
C GLU A 59 11.00 -0.39 -11.74
N PHE A 60 12.03 0.44 -11.58
CA PHE A 60 11.92 1.89 -11.68
C PHE A 60 12.89 2.39 -12.74
N THR A 61 12.56 3.48 -13.42
CA THR A 61 13.49 4.18 -14.34
C THR A 61 14.32 5.22 -13.61
N ASP A 62 13.74 5.84 -12.59
CA ASP A 62 14.39 6.81 -11.70
C ASP A 62 15.46 6.15 -10.82
N GLU A 63 16.66 6.72 -10.80
CA GLU A 63 17.81 6.16 -10.07
C GLU A 63 17.61 6.23 -8.55
N PHE A 64 16.93 7.27 -8.04
CA PHE A 64 16.66 7.41 -6.61
C PHE A 64 15.68 6.32 -6.13
N LEU A 65 14.62 6.05 -6.90
CA LEU A 65 13.69 4.96 -6.60
C LEU A 65 14.37 3.59 -6.68
N LYS A 66 15.20 3.34 -7.71
CA LYS A 66 15.97 2.09 -7.82
C LYS A 66 16.87 1.83 -6.60
N GLU A 67 17.50 2.88 -6.06
CA GLU A 67 18.42 2.74 -4.95
C GLU A 67 17.70 2.55 -3.59
N HIS A 68 16.52 3.15 -3.43
CA HIS A 68 15.90 3.26 -2.11
C HIS A 68 14.58 2.51 -1.95
N VAL A 69 13.93 2.09 -3.02
CA VAL A 69 12.62 1.44 -2.98
C VAL A 69 12.72 0.04 -3.60
N LYS A 70 12.30 -0.97 -2.84
CA LYS A 70 12.18 -2.36 -3.32
C LYS A 70 10.92 -2.56 -4.17
N SER A 71 9.79 -2.05 -3.69
CA SER A 71 8.52 -2.18 -4.39
C SER A 71 7.53 -1.08 -4.03
N VAL A 72 6.62 -0.79 -4.96
CA VAL A 72 5.45 0.07 -4.76
C VAL A 72 4.21 -0.71 -5.18
N SER A 73 3.30 -0.99 -4.26
CA SER A 73 2.02 -1.64 -4.54
C SER A 73 0.88 -0.64 -4.42
N VAL A 74 -0.02 -0.62 -5.39
CA VAL A 74 -1.28 0.15 -5.31
C VAL A 74 -2.42 -0.85 -5.19
N VAL A 75 -3.11 -0.82 -4.05
CA VAL A 75 -4.15 -1.78 -3.66
C VAL A 75 -5.44 -1.07 -3.28
N SER A 76 -6.58 -1.72 -3.52
CA SER A 76 -7.88 -1.24 -3.06
C SER A 76 -8.40 -2.04 -1.86
N ASP A 77 -8.78 -1.35 -0.79
CA ASP A 77 -9.44 -1.92 0.41
C ASP A 77 -10.83 -2.52 0.14
N THR A 78 -11.36 -2.35 -1.07
CA THR A 78 -12.69 -2.81 -1.44
C THR A 78 -12.59 -3.59 -2.74
N ASP A 79 -13.59 -4.40 -3.05
CA ASP A 79 -13.82 -5.03 -4.36
C ASP A 79 -14.04 -4.01 -5.50
N TYR A 80 -13.38 -2.85 -5.47
CA TYR A 80 -13.55 -1.75 -6.39
C TYR A 80 -13.35 -2.23 -7.83
N PHE A 81 -12.26 -2.94 -8.09
CA PHE A 81 -11.95 -3.44 -9.43
C PHE A 81 -12.97 -4.49 -9.93
N SER A 82 -13.55 -5.27 -9.02
CA SER A 82 -14.60 -6.25 -9.34
C SER A 82 -15.95 -5.58 -9.66
N LYS A 83 -16.22 -4.40 -9.08
CA LYS A 83 -17.51 -3.69 -9.20
C LYS A 83 -17.54 -2.59 -10.25
N TYR A 84 -16.43 -1.87 -10.43
CA TYR A 84 -16.37 -0.62 -11.21
C TYR A 84 -15.39 -0.69 -12.39
N GLY A 85 -14.78 -1.86 -12.62
CA GLY A 85 -13.86 -2.11 -13.73
C GLY A 85 -12.40 -2.05 -13.31
N GLN A 86 -11.53 -2.66 -14.12
CA GLN A 86 -10.12 -2.87 -13.76
C GLN A 86 -9.22 -1.65 -13.99
N VAL A 87 -9.62 -0.67 -14.81
CA VAL A 87 -8.74 0.45 -15.21
C VAL A 87 -9.07 1.69 -14.40
N VAL A 88 -8.06 2.25 -13.72
CA VAL A 88 -8.23 3.43 -12.85
C VAL A 88 -7.19 4.48 -13.18
N GLN A 89 -7.65 5.70 -13.43
CA GLN A 89 -6.80 6.87 -13.61
C GLN A 89 -6.48 7.49 -12.25
N LEU A 90 -5.20 7.52 -11.88
CA LEU A 90 -4.73 7.90 -10.55
C LEU A 90 -5.03 9.38 -10.21
N SER A 91 -5.16 10.25 -11.21
CA SER A 91 -5.55 11.66 -11.02
C SER A 91 -6.95 11.82 -10.42
N ASN A 92 -7.81 10.80 -10.56
CA ASN A 92 -9.21 10.82 -10.12
C ASN A 92 -9.40 9.92 -8.89
N THR A 93 -8.36 9.73 -8.10
CA THR A 93 -8.39 8.92 -6.88
C THR A 93 -7.75 9.66 -5.71
N SER A 94 -8.06 9.20 -4.50
CA SER A 94 -7.35 9.61 -3.29
C SER A 94 -6.34 8.53 -2.92
N LEU A 95 -5.04 8.82 -3.05
CA LEU A 95 -3.97 7.89 -2.69
C LEU A 95 -3.53 8.09 -1.23
N GLN A 96 -3.46 7.00 -0.47
CA GLN A 96 -2.93 6.97 0.89
C GLN A 96 -1.61 6.22 0.92
N PHE A 97 -0.53 6.89 1.31
CA PHE A 97 0.82 6.34 1.24
C PHE A 97 1.28 5.75 2.57
N HIS A 98 1.77 4.51 2.51
CA HIS A 98 2.29 3.74 3.64
C HIS A 98 3.71 3.32 3.33
N ILE A 99 4.69 3.91 4.00
CA ILE A 99 6.12 3.60 3.79
C ILE A 99 6.61 2.74 4.94
N TYR A 100 7.24 1.61 4.61
CA TYR A 100 7.76 0.68 5.59
C TYR A 100 9.09 0.08 5.16
N GLN A 101 9.83 -0.44 6.13
CA GLN A 101 11.07 -1.21 5.93
C GLN A 101 10.90 -2.55 6.63
N LEU A 102 11.17 -3.64 5.91
CA LEU A 102 11.08 -4.99 6.47
C LEU A 102 12.28 -5.28 7.37
N HIS A 103 11.99 -5.85 8.55
CA HIS A 103 12.99 -6.33 9.49
C HIS A 103 13.34 -7.81 9.21
N ASP A 104 14.63 -8.11 9.11
CA ASP A 104 15.17 -9.42 8.73
C ASP A 104 15.72 -10.26 9.90
N GLY A 105 15.62 -9.75 11.14
CA GLY A 105 16.20 -10.40 12.33
C GLY A 105 15.44 -11.60 12.92
N GLY A 106 14.42 -12.12 12.24
CA GLY A 106 13.65 -13.31 12.66
C GLY A 106 12.91 -13.18 14.01
N PRO A 107 12.37 -14.28 14.56
CA PRO A 107 11.71 -14.29 15.86
C PRO A 107 12.73 -14.20 17.00
N GLY A 108 12.46 -13.33 17.97
CA GLY A 108 13.07 -13.41 19.30
C GLY A 108 12.33 -14.39 20.19
N SER A 109 13.05 -15.12 21.04
CA SER A 109 12.48 -16.06 22.03
C SER A 109 12.38 -15.38 23.39
N GLU A 110 11.21 -15.44 24.03
CA GLU A 110 11.05 -15.16 25.45
C GLU A 110 11.09 -16.48 26.22
N GLU A 111 12.08 -16.62 27.11
CA GLU A 111 12.39 -17.87 27.80
C GLU A 111 11.92 -17.83 29.26
N LEU A 112 11.46 -18.97 29.76
CA LEU A 112 11.22 -19.23 31.18
C LEU A 112 12.53 -19.64 31.86
N GLU A 113 12.48 -19.84 33.18
CA GLU A 113 13.54 -20.56 33.89
C GLU A 113 13.79 -21.93 33.21
N ASP A 114 15.07 -22.34 33.14
CA ASP A 114 15.57 -23.52 32.40
C ASP A 114 15.60 -23.41 30.86
N ASP A 115 15.71 -22.19 30.31
CA ASP A 115 15.87 -21.91 28.87
C ASP A 115 14.73 -22.49 27.99
N ILE A 116 13.52 -22.61 28.56
CA ILE A 116 12.34 -23.08 27.84
C ILE A 116 11.66 -21.90 27.14
N SER A 117 11.65 -21.90 25.80
CA SER A 117 10.93 -20.89 25.01
C SER A 117 9.43 -20.94 25.30
N ALA A 118 8.88 -19.85 25.82
CA ALA A 118 7.45 -19.70 26.11
C ALA A 118 6.70 -18.90 25.04
N ALA A 119 7.39 -17.96 24.38
CA ALA A 119 6.80 -17.16 23.33
C ALA A 119 7.84 -16.77 22.28
N ASN A 120 7.35 -16.56 21.05
CA ASN A 120 8.09 -15.94 19.98
C ASN A 120 7.56 -14.52 19.76
N HIS A 121 8.45 -13.54 19.57
CA HIS A 121 8.10 -12.18 19.22
C HIS A 121 8.79 -11.75 17.93
N TRP A 122 8.12 -10.91 17.14
CA TRP A 122 8.65 -10.38 15.89
C TRP A 122 8.64 -8.85 15.93
N LEU A 123 9.69 -8.23 15.40
CA LEU A 123 9.67 -6.80 15.12
C LEU A 123 8.94 -6.56 13.80
N LEU A 124 7.94 -5.67 13.83
CA LEU A 124 7.10 -5.40 12.67
C LEU A 124 7.53 -4.14 11.91
N PRO A 125 7.37 -4.12 10.58
CA PRO A 125 6.93 -5.24 9.75
C PRO A 125 8.08 -6.24 9.50
N ALA A 126 7.81 -7.54 9.70
CA ALA A 126 8.81 -8.60 9.56
C ALA A 126 8.86 -9.14 8.12
N ASP A 127 10.08 -9.40 7.62
CA ASP A 127 10.28 -9.98 6.28
C ASP A 127 9.61 -11.35 6.12
N GLU A 128 9.58 -12.14 7.20
CA GLU A 128 8.92 -13.46 7.23
C GLU A 128 7.41 -13.43 6.97
N PHE A 129 6.77 -12.27 7.16
CA PHE A 129 5.34 -12.08 6.90
C PHE A 129 5.07 -11.32 5.60
N HIS A 130 6.11 -10.91 4.86
CA HIS A 130 5.93 -10.22 3.60
C HIS A 130 5.33 -11.16 2.54
N GLY A 131 4.23 -10.74 1.90
CA GLY A 131 3.52 -11.55 0.91
C GLY A 131 2.59 -12.63 1.51
N LEU A 132 2.59 -12.78 2.85
CA LEU A 132 1.77 -13.80 3.50
C LEU A 132 0.28 -13.52 3.32
N TRP A 133 -0.14 -12.26 3.42
CA TRP A 133 -1.54 -11.86 3.29
C TRP A 133 -2.15 -12.16 1.91
N GLU A 134 -1.34 -11.98 0.87
CA GLU A 134 -1.68 -12.22 -0.54
C GLU A 134 -1.73 -13.72 -0.82
N SER A 135 -0.87 -14.50 -0.15
CA SER A 135 -0.84 -15.96 -0.29
C SER A 135 -2.07 -16.67 0.28
N LEU A 136 -2.79 -16.02 1.21
CA LEU A 136 -3.96 -16.58 1.85
C LEU A 136 -5.20 -16.40 0.97
N LEU A 137 -5.70 -17.52 0.44
CA LEU A 137 -6.92 -17.60 -0.36
C LEU A 137 -8.04 -18.24 0.47
N PHE A 138 -9.11 -17.48 0.69
CA PHE A 138 -10.31 -17.94 1.39
C PHE A 138 -11.51 -17.90 0.44
N ASP A 139 -12.43 -18.85 0.60
CA ASP A 139 -13.70 -18.83 -0.15
C ASP A 139 -14.63 -17.69 0.31
N SER A 140 -14.48 -17.24 1.55
CA SER A 140 -15.21 -16.13 2.13
C SER A 140 -14.37 -14.86 2.17
N ASP A 141 -15.04 -13.72 2.27
CA ASP A 141 -14.43 -12.40 2.31
C ASP A 141 -13.85 -12.03 3.70
N VAL A 142 -13.35 -13.03 4.44
CA VAL A 142 -12.91 -12.88 5.84
C VAL A 142 -11.75 -11.89 6.00
N LYS A 143 -10.97 -11.66 4.94
CA LYS A 143 -9.86 -10.71 4.94
C LYS A 143 -10.32 -9.24 4.97
N HIS A 144 -11.56 -8.96 4.55
CA HIS A 144 -12.14 -7.62 4.51
C HIS A 144 -13.20 -7.37 5.61
N GLN A 145 -13.47 -8.34 6.49
CA GLN A 145 -14.44 -8.23 7.61
C GLN A 145 -13.81 -7.64 8.87
#